data_AF-A0A5E4TT54-F1
#
_entry.id   AF-A0A5E4TT54-F1
#
_cell.length_a   1.000
_cell.length_b   1.000
_cell.length_c   1.000
_cell.angle_alpha   90.00
_cell.angle_beta   90.00
_cell.angle_gamma   90.00
#
_symmetry.space_group_name_H-M   'P 1'
#
loop_
_entity.id
_entity.type
_entity.pdbx_description
1 polymer ?
#
loop_
_entity_poly.entity_id
_entity_poly.type
_entity_poly.pdbx_seq_one_letter_code
_entity_poly.pdbx_strand_id
1 'polypeptide(L)'
;MKKIAVMVAAGFVTLVFTATAFAQSKLPSDCNLLTQTVAATAMWRDNGVPLSKAQENVDKVLKQMPSTSEDRANWRNAVSAIYSSKVTSSQVSESLKRDCR
;
A
#
# COMPACT_ATOMS: atom_id res chain seq x y z
N MET A 1 37.03 -8.94 27.76
CA MET A 1 37.27 -8.62 26.34
C MET A 1 36.22 -9.31 25.47
N LYS A 2 35.26 -8.57 24.87
CA LYS A 2 34.46 -9.07 23.73
C LYS A 2 33.79 -7.93 22.96
N LYS A 3 34.48 -7.54 21.88
CA LYS A 3 34.05 -7.02 20.57
C LYS A 3 32.91 -5.99 20.50
N ILE A 4 33.29 -4.76 20.13
CA ILE A 4 32.45 -3.74 19.51
C ILE A 4 32.21 -4.14 18.03
N ALA A 5 30.95 -4.09 17.58
CA ALA A 5 30.59 -4.12 16.15
C ALA A 5 29.30 -3.31 15.90
N VAL A 6 29.52 -2.01 15.68
CA VAL A 6 28.96 -1.07 14.68
C VAL A 6 27.78 -1.52 13.79
N MET A 7 26.90 -0.53 13.48
CA MET A 7 26.01 -0.38 12.30
C MET A 7 24.69 -1.19 12.30
N VAL A 8 23.51 -0.67 11.95
CA VAL A 8 23.11 0.46 11.09
C VAL A 8 21.84 1.08 11.66
N ALA A 9 21.81 2.41 11.77
CA ALA A 9 20.58 3.18 11.91
C ALA A 9 19.80 3.13 10.58
N ALA A 10 19.03 2.06 10.38
CA ALA A 10 18.02 2.03 9.34
C ALA A 10 16.76 2.61 9.95
N GLY A 11 16.52 3.91 9.68
CA GLY A 11 15.28 4.59 10.03
C GLY A 11 14.10 3.86 9.42
N PHE A 12 13.51 2.97 10.22
CA PHE A 12 12.26 2.31 9.94
C PHE A 12 11.20 3.42 10.00
N VAL A 13 10.84 3.98 8.84
CA VAL A 13 9.61 4.74 8.72
C VAL A 13 8.50 3.72 8.88
N THR A 14 8.12 3.46 10.12
CA THR A 14 6.95 2.68 10.48
C THR A 14 5.74 3.48 10.04
N LEU A 15 5.40 3.40 8.75
CA LEU A 15 4.06 3.71 8.28
C LEU A 15 3.16 2.69 8.96
N VAL A 16 2.63 3.06 10.12
CA VAL A 16 1.56 2.33 10.80
C VAL A 16 0.34 2.47 9.90
N PHE A 17 0.24 1.62 8.90
CA PHE A 17 -1.03 1.33 8.26
C PHE A 17 -1.87 0.67 9.35
N THR A 18 -2.78 1.42 9.95
CA THR A 18 -3.80 0.86 10.82
C THR A 18 -4.57 -0.19 10.03
N ALA A 19 -4.35 -1.46 10.39
CA ALA A 19 -4.85 -2.66 9.71
C ALA A 19 -6.39 -2.75 9.66
N THR A 20 -7.11 -1.83 10.30
CA THR A 20 -8.58 -1.82 10.36
C THR A 20 -9.25 -1.51 9.02
N ALA A 21 -8.51 -0.98 8.03
CA ALA A 21 -9.06 -0.66 6.71
C ALA A 21 -9.11 -1.84 5.72
N PHE A 22 -8.41 -2.95 6.00
CA PHE A 22 -8.18 -4.02 5.02
C PHE A 22 -9.05 -5.26 5.27
N ALA A 23 -9.79 -5.30 6.39
CA ALA A 23 -10.47 -6.50 6.87
C ALA A 23 -11.82 -6.83 6.18
N GLN A 24 -12.28 -6.04 5.19
CA GLN A 24 -13.65 -6.18 4.66
C GLN A 24 -13.79 -6.57 3.19
N SER A 25 -12.73 -6.91 2.45
CA SER A 25 -12.88 -7.58 1.16
C SER A 25 -13.27 -9.04 1.39
N LYS A 26 -14.56 -9.36 1.33
CA LYS A 26 -15.13 -10.70 1.62
C LYS A 26 -14.70 -11.83 0.68
N LEU A 27 -13.75 -11.64 -0.22
CA LEU A 27 -13.23 -12.68 -1.12
C LEU A 27 -11.69 -12.56 -1.29
N PRO A 28 -10.92 -13.66 -1.14
CA PRO A 28 -9.46 -13.66 -1.32
C PRO A 28 -8.99 -13.16 -2.69
N SER A 29 -9.82 -13.31 -3.73
CA SER A 29 -9.58 -12.82 -5.09
C SER A 29 -9.55 -11.30 -5.18
N ASP A 30 -10.43 -10.62 -4.43
CA ASP A 30 -10.57 -9.17 -4.49
C ASP A 30 -9.42 -8.48 -3.75
N CYS A 31 -8.95 -9.07 -2.65
CA CYS A 31 -7.80 -8.57 -1.89
C CYS A 31 -6.50 -8.63 -2.71
N ASN A 32 -6.30 -9.69 -3.50
CA ASN A 32 -5.13 -9.84 -4.37
C ASN A 32 -5.10 -8.81 -5.51
N LEU A 33 -6.24 -8.55 -6.15
CA LEU A 33 -6.33 -7.55 -7.23
C LEU A 33 -6.05 -6.14 -6.68
N LEU A 34 -6.67 -5.80 -5.56
CA LEU A 34 -6.50 -4.51 -4.91
C LEU A 34 -5.07 -4.29 -4.41
N THR A 35 -4.48 -5.31 -3.79
CA THR A 35 -3.08 -5.30 -3.35
C THR A 35 -2.11 -5.08 -4.50
N GLN A 36 -2.29 -5.78 -5.63
CA GLN A 36 -1.45 -5.58 -6.82
C GLN A 36 -1.62 -4.19 -7.41
N THR A 37 -2.85 -3.68 -7.47
CA THR A 37 -3.14 -2.34 -7.98
C THR A 37 -2.48 -1.28 -7.12
N VAL A 38 -2.55 -1.42 -5.79
CA VAL A 38 -1.95 -0.46 -4.86
C VAL A 38 -0.43 -0.58 -4.84
N ALA A 39 0.13 -1.79 -4.94
CA ALA A 39 1.57 -1.98 -5.12
C ALA A 39 2.10 -1.33 -6.42
N ALA A 40 1.30 -1.38 -7.51
CA ALA A 40 1.64 -0.73 -8.77
C ALA A 40 1.72 0.80 -8.66
N THR A 41 1.11 1.42 -7.63
CA THR A 41 1.16 2.87 -7.44
C THR A 41 2.58 3.37 -7.17
N ALA A 42 3.44 2.57 -6.55
CA ALA A 42 4.86 2.88 -6.40
C ALA A 42 5.56 2.94 -7.77
N MET A 43 5.27 1.99 -8.66
CA MET A 43 5.79 2.01 -10.03
C MET A 43 5.24 3.19 -10.82
N TRP A 44 3.96 3.51 -10.68
CA TRP A 44 3.33 4.66 -11.34
C TRP A 44 3.98 5.97 -10.92
N ARG A 45 4.22 6.17 -9.62
CA ARG A 45 4.99 7.29 -9.07
C ARG A 45 6.36 7.38 -9.74
N ASP A 46 7.11 6.27 -9.76
CA ASP A 46 8.48 6.22 -10.30
C ASP A 46 8.53 6.49 -11.82
N ASN A 47 7.43 6.20 -12.54
CA ASN A 47 7.26 6.48 -13.97
C ASN A 47 6.59 7.84 -14.25
N GLY A 48 6.40 8.70 -13.24
CA GLY A 48 5.86 10.06 -13.43
C GLY A 48 4.35 10.14 -13.65
N VAL A 49 3.59 9.07 -13.36
CA VAL A 49 2.12 9.12 -13.39
C VAL A 49 1.63 10.04 -12.26
N PRO A 50 0.74 11.02 -12.52
CA PRO A 50 0.22 11.90 -11.47
C PRO A 50 -0.58 11.17 -10.39
N LEU A 51 -0.50 11.65 -9.14
CA LEU A 51 -1.25 11.09 -8.00
C LEU A 51 -2.75 10.97 -8.28
N SER A 52 -3.35 12.02 -8.87
CA SER A 52 -4.78 12.01 -9.24
C SER A 52 -5.12 10.83 -10.16
N LYS A 53 -4.23 10.49 -11.10
CA LYS A 53 -4.45 9.38 -12.02
C LYS A 53 -4.31 8.01 -11.35
N ALA A 54 -3.36 7.89 -10.42
CA ALA A 54 -3.22 6.67 -9.62
C ALA A 54 -4.44 6.44 -8.72
N GLN A 55 -4.96 7.50 -8.08
CA GLN A 55 -6.18 7.45 -7.27
C GLN A 55 -7.40 7.05 -8.12
N GLU A 56 -7.57 7.62 -9.32
CA GLU A 56 -8.63 7.21 -10.25
C GLU A 56 -8.54 5.72 -10.61
N ASN A 57 -7.34 5.19 -10.85
CA ASN A 57 -7.17 3.79 -11.22
C ASN A 57 -7.52 2.85 -10.06
N VAL A 58 -7.11 3.21 -8.83
CA VAL A 58 -7.49 2.46 -7.62
C VAL A 58 -9.00 2.54 -7.37
N ASP A 59 -9.61 3.70 -7.56
CA ASP A 59 -11.06 3.86 -7.43
C ASP A 59 -11.85 3.01 -8.43
N LYS A 60 -11.34 2.83 -9.66
CA LYS A 60 -11.98 1.96 -10.66
C LYS A 60 -12.04 0.51 -10.19
N VAL A 61 -10.96 0.02 -9.57
CA VAL A 61 -10.91 -1.33 -9.00
C VAL A 61 -11.86 -1.43 -7.80
N LEU A 62 -11.85 -0.44 -6.91
CA LEU A 62 -12.73 -0.40 -5.73
C LEU A 62 -14.22 -0.33 -6.08
N LYS A 63 -14.60 0.29 -7.21
CA LYS A 63 -15.98 0.32 -7.71
C LYS A 63 -16.52 -1.06 -8.10
N GLN A 64 -15.64 -2.00 -8.43
CA GLN A 64 -16.01 -3.37 -8.79
C GLN A 64 -16.10 -4.29 -7.57
N MET A 65 -15.77 -3.77 -6.38
CA MET A 65 -15.73 -4.51 -5.13
C MET A 65 -16.78 -3.98 -4.15
N PRO A 66 -17.32 -4.82 -3.27
CA PRO A 66 -18.15 -4.36 -2.16
C PRO A 66 -17.28 -3.59 -1.15
N SER A 67 -17.11 -2.28 -1.38
CA SER A 67 -16.32 -1.37 -0.53
C SER A 67 -17.20 -0.28 0.08
N THR A 68 -16.96 0.02 1.35
CA THR A 68 -17.57 1.18 2.02
C THR A 68 -16.92 2.49 1.56
N SER A 69 -17.53 3.63 1.90
CA SER A 69 -16.89 4.94 1.69
C SER A 69 -15.59 5.10 2.50
N GLU A 70 -15.54 4.50 3.69
CA GLU A 70 -14.37 4.51 4.55
C GLU A 70 -13.23 3.70 3.93
N ASP A 71 -13.50 2.51 3.42
CA ASP A 71 -12.51 1.70 2.70
C ASP A 71 -11.89 2.50 1.55
N ARG A 72 -12.74 3.15 0.73
CA ARG A 72 -12.26 3.98 -0.39
C ARG A 72 -11.36 5.13 0.08
N ALA A 73 -11.71 5.80 1.17
CA ALA A 73 -10.89 6.86 1.74
C ALA A 73 -9.53 6.32 2.24
N ASN A 74 -9.55 5.18 2.93
CA ASN A 74 -8.33 4.54 3.44
C ASN A 74 -7.38 4.13 2.31
N TRP A 75 -7.92 3.54 1.23
CA TRP A 75 -7.11 3.19 0.06
C TRP A 75 -6.55 4.42 -0.66
N ARG A 76 -7.33 5.50 -0.81
CA ARG A 76 -6.81 6.77 -1.36
C ARG A 76 -5.68 7.36 -0.50
N ASN A 77 -5.82 7.30 0.82
CA ASN A 77 -4.77 7.73 1.75
C ASN A 77 -3.51 6.88 1.60
N ALA A 78 -3.65 5.55 1.43
CA ALA A 78 -2.53 4.66 1.16
C ALA A 78 -1.79 5.02 -0.14
N VAL A 79 -2.53 5.31 -1.22
CA VAL A 79 -1.94 5.77 -2.48
C VAL A 79 -1.16 7.08 -2.28
N SER A 80 -1.76 8.06 -1.58
CA SER A 80 -1.09 9.32 -1.27
C SER A 80 0.19 9.12 -0.45
N ALA A 81 0.15 8.24 0.54
CA ALA A 81 1.32 7.90 1.36
C ALA A 81 2.44 7.29 0.52
N ILE A 82 2.11 6.35 -0.39
CA ILE A 82 3.09 5.75 -1.32
C ILE A 82 3.73 6.83 -2.20
N TYR A 83 2.93 7.74 -2.74
CA TYR A 83 3.40 8.87 -3.56
C TYR A 83 4.33 9.83 -2.82
N SER A 84 4.10 10.05 -1.52
CA SER A 84 4.97 10.87 -0.67
C SER A 84 6.23 10.16 -0.15
N SER A 85 6.41 8.88 -0.49
CA SER A 85 7.49 8.05 0.05
C SER A 85 8.43 7.55 -1.05
N LYS A 86 9.44 6.74 -0.65
CA LYS A 86 10.37 6.04 -1.56
C LYS A 86 10.19 4.52 -1.54
N VAL A 87 9.08 4.02 -1.01
CA VAL A 87 8.83 2.58 -0.95
C VAL A 87 8.71 2.00 -2.36
N THR A 88 9.23 0.80 -2.56
CA THR A 88 9.13 0.08 -3.83
C THR A 88 7.83 -0.70 -3.91
N SER A 89 7.42 -1.09 -5.12
CA SER A 89 6.23 -1.93 -5.31
C SER A 89 6.34 -3.28 -4.60
N SER A 90 7.55 -3.85 -4.51
CA SER A 90 7.79 -5.10 -3.76
C SER A 90 7.51 -4.92 -2.27
N GLN A 91 8.00 -3.84 -1.66
CA GLN A 91 7.78 -3.54 -0.24
C GLN A 91 6.30 -3.31 0.06
N VAL A 92 5.58 -2.61 -0.82
CA VAL A 92 4.12 -2.40 -0.69
C VAL A 92 3.38 -3.73 -0.83
N SER A 93 3.72 -4.55 -1.83
CA SER A 93 3.10 -5.85 -2.05
C SER A 93 3.30 -6.80 -0.86
N GLU A 94 4.50 -6.87 -0.32
CA GLU A 94 4.81 -7.68 0.86
C GLU A 94 4.04 -7.22 2.10
N SER A 95 3.85 -5.91 2.26
CA SER A 95 3.05 -5.38 3.38
C SER A 95 1.59 -5.78 3.26
N LEU A 96 0.97 -5.47 2.13
CA LEU A 96 -0.47 -5.70 1.92
C LEU A 96 -0.83 -7.19 1.86
N LYS A 97 0.07 -8.05 1.37
CA LYS A 97 -0.13 -9.51 1.39
C LYS A 97 -0.23 -10.08 2.80
N ARG A 98 0.34 -9.43 3.82
CA ARG A 98 0.18 -9.84 5.22
C ARG A 98 -1.22 -9.53 5.73
N ASP A 99 -1.82 -8.44 5.23
CA ASP A 99 -3.14 -7.97 5.64
C ASP A 99 -4.30 -8.71 4.93
N CYS A 100 -4.01 -9.35 3.79
CA CYS A 100 -4.97 -10.15 3.00
C CYS A 100 -5.11 -11.63 3.43
N ARG A 101 -4.51 -12.07 4.55
CA ARG A 101 -4.53 -13.47 5.01
C ARG A 101 -5.54 -13.73 6.11
#